data_AF-H3BLS1-F1
#
_entry.id   AF-H3BLS1-F1
#
_cell.length_a   1.000
_cell.length_b   1.000
_cell.length_c   1.000
_cell.angle_alpha   90.00
_cell.angle_beta   90.00
_cell.angle_gamma   90.00
#
_symmetry.space_group_name_H-M   'P 1'
#
loop_
_entity.id
_entity.type
_entity.pdbx_description
1 polymer ?
#
loop_
_entity_poly.entity_id
_entity_poly.type
_entity_poly.pdbx_seq_one_letter_code
_entity_poly.pdbx_strand_id
1 'polypeptide(L)'
;MGSSGLARLQGLFAVYKPPGLKWLHLRETVELQLLKGLNAQQPPAPDQRVRFLLGPVEGSEEKKLTLRATNVPSLTTHRLVRGPAFTNLKIGVGHRLDVQASGVLGLHSAWPPGQSYRQLL
;
A
#
# COMPACT_ATOMS: atom_id res chain seq x y z
N MET A 1 8.43 5.84 3.17
CA MET A 1 8.65 4.59 3.94
C MET A 1 7.94 3.35 3.35
N GLY A 2 7.45 3.36 2.10
CA GLY A 2 6.78 2.19 1.49
C GLY A 2 7.70 1.16 0.80
N SER A 3 9.03 1.38 0.82
CA SER A 3 9.98 0.59 0.03
C SER A 3 10.45 -0.70 0.70
N SER A 4 10.42 -0.80 2.04
CA SER A 4 10.96 -1.96 2.77
C SER A 4 10.11 -3.22 2.58
N GLY A 5 8.78 -3.09 2.57
CA GLY A 5 7.86 -4.20 2.31
C GLY A 5 7.99 -4.74 0.88
N LEU A 6 8.14 -3.85 -0.10
CA LEU A 6 8.34 -4.23 -1.50
C LEU A 6 9.71 -4.85 -1.76
N ALA A 7 10.77 -4.33 -1.15
CA ALA A 7 12.12 -4.90 -1.27
C ALA A 7 12.19 -6.35 -0.79
N ARG A 8 11.47 -6.68 0.29
CA ARG A 8 11.38 -8.06 0.80
C ARG A 8 10.65 -9.01 -0.14
N LEU A 9 9.79 -8.49 -1.01
CA LEU A 9 9.05 -9.30 -1.96
C LEU A 9 9.83 -9.52 -3.25
N GLN A 10 10.99 -8.89 -3.48
CA GLN A 10 11.84 -9.12 -4.64
C GLN A 10 12.49 -10.50 -4.54
N GLY A 11 12.02 -11.45 -5.35
CA GLY A 11 12.52 -12.82 -5.28
C GLY A 11 11.70 -13.84 -6.04
N LEU A 12 12.09 -15.10 -5.86
CA LEU A 12 11.45 -16.28 -6.42
C LEU A 12 10.65 -16.99 -5.32
N PHE A 13 9.43 -17.39 -5.62
CA PHE A 13 8.57 -18.19 -4.77
C PHE A 13 8.33 -19.54 -5.45
N ALA A 14 8.53 -20.63 -4.71
CA ALA A 14 8.13 -21.96 -5.14
C ALA A 14 6.80 -22.29 -4.48
N VAL A 15 5.75 -22.46 -5.28
CA VAL A 15 4.40 -22.76 -4.77
C VAL A 15 3.93 -24.08 -5.32
N TYR A 16 3.39 -24.95 -4.46
CA TYR A 16 2.81 -26.21 -4.91
C TYR A 16 1.45 -25.98 -5.55
N LYS A 17 1.28 -26.44 -6.80
CA LYS A 17 0.02 -26.45 -7.52
C LYS A 17 -0.62 -27.84 -7.43
N PRO A 18 -1.83 -27.97 -6.84
CA PRO A 18 -2.57 -29.22 -6.88
C PRO A 18 -3.17 -29.51 -8.27
N PRO A 19 -3.48 -30.79 -8.58
CA PRO A 19 -4.22 -31.13 -9.78
C PRO A 19 -5.65 -30.56 -9.72
N GLY A 20 -6.25 -30.29 -10.87
CA GLY A 20 -7.58 -29.67 -10.99
C GLY A 20 -7.62 -28.14 -10.84
N LEU A 21 -6.53 -27.50 -10.36
CA LEU A 21 -6.45 -26.05 -10.19
C LEU A 21 -5.74 -25.39 -11.38
N LYS A 22 -6.30 -24.31 -11.95
CA LYS A 22 -5.59 -23.52 -12.99
C LYS A 22 -4.41 -22.76 -12.38
N TRP A 23 -3.25 -22.78 -13.02
CA TRP A 23 -2.06 -22.03 -12.57
C TRP A 23 -2.34 -20.54 -12.36
N LEU A 24 -3.22 -19.96 -13.18
CA LEU A 24 -3.59 -18.54 -13.10
C LEU A 24 -4.29 -18.22 -11.77
N HIS A 25 -5.22 -19.08 -11.33
CA HIS A 25 -5.92 -18.90 -10.06
C HIS A 25 -4.97 -18.94 -8.86
N LEU A 26 -3.97 -19.84 -8.91
CA LEU A 26 -2.93 -19.91 -7.89
C LEU A 26 -2.08 -18.62 -7.87
N ARG A 27 -1.67 -18.12 -9.03
CA ARG A 27 -0.92 -16.85 -9.14
C ARG A 27 -1.73 -15.67 -8.61
N GLU A 28 -3.01 -15.58 -8.97
CA GLU A 28 -3.92 -14.52 -8.49
C GLU A 28 -4.14 -14.59 -6.98
N THR A 29 -4.25 -15.81 -6.44
CA THR A 29 -4.37 -16.01 -4.99
C THR A 29 -3.12 -15.55 -4.26
N VAL A 30 -1.94 -15.90 -4.77
CA VAL A 30 -0.66 -15.44 -4.21
C VAL A 30 -0.57 -13.90 -4.28
N GLU A 31 -0.90 -13.28 -5.40
CA GLU A 31 -0.96 -11.82 -5.52
C GLU A 31 -1.89 -11.20 -4.47
N LEU A 32 -3.11 -11.71 -4.35
CA LEU A 32 -4.10 -11.21 -3.40
C LEU A 32 -3.61 -11.31 -1.96
N GLN A 33 -3.01 -12.44 -1.57
CA GLN A 33 -2.50 -12.64 -0.22
C GLN A 33 -1.31 -11.72 0.08
N LEU A 34 -0.41 -11.52 -0.88
CA LEU A 34 0.70 -10.57 -0.73
C LEU A 34 0.20 -9.13 -0.60
N LEU A 35 -0.77 -8.72 -1.43
CA LEU A 35 -1.39 -7.39 -1.33
C LEU A 35 -2.10 -7.18 0.01
N LYS A 36 -2.80 -8.20 0.52
CA LYS A 36 -3.41 -8.15 1.86
C LYS A 36 -2.34 -7.97 2.94
N GLY A 37 -1.27 -8.75 2.90
CA GLY A 37 -0.16 -8.64 3.86
C GLY A 37 0.55 -7.28 3.81
N LEU A 38 0.82 -6.75 2.63
CA LEU A 38 1.43 -5.43 2.45
C LEU A 38 0.54 -4.31 3.01
N ASN A 39 -0.77 -4.38 2.74
CA ASN A 39 -1.73 -3.39 3.22
C ASN A 39 -2.14 -3.60 4.68
N ALA A 40 -1.81 -4.72 5.32
CA ALA A 40 -2.05 -4.92 6.75
C ALA A 40 -1.03 -4.18 7.65
N GLN A 41 0.11 -3.75 7.10
CA GLN A 41 1.12 -3.01 7.87
C GLN A 41 0.53 -1.73 8.47
N GLN A 42 0.93 -1.37 9.69
CA GLN A 42 0.41 -0.17 10.35
C GLN A 42 0.85 1.09 9.58
N PRO A 43 -0.10 1.97 9.19
CA PRO A 43 0.25 3.21 8.52
C PRO A 43 1.06 4.13 9.47
N PRO A 44 1.96 4.96 8.91
CA PRO A 44 2.67 5.95 9.71
C PRO A 44 1.69 6.95 10.35
N ALA A 45 2.14 7.63 11.41
CA ALA A 45 1.35 8.65 12.07
C ALA A 45 0.93 9.76 11.07
N PRO A 46 -0.27 10.35 11.20
CA PRO A 46 -0.71 11.42 10.31
C PRO A 46 0.17 12.66 10.43
N ASP A 47 0.47 13.28 9.29
CA ASP A 47 1.21 14.55 9.26
C ASP A 47 0.45 15.63 10.01
N GLN A 48 1.15 16.51 10.72
CA GLN A 48 0.55 17.66 11.38
C GLN A 48 0.46 18.84 10.43
N ARG A 49 -0.63 19.61 10.48
CA ARG A 49 -0.80 20.86 9.75
C ARG A 49 -1.26 21.97 10.68
N VAL A 50 -0.73 23.17 10.48
CA VAL A 50 -1.17 24.36 11.21
C VAL A 50 -2.47 24.87 10.59
N ARG A 51 -3.51 25.01 11.42
CA ARG A 51 -4.76 25.70 11.07
C ARG A 51 -4.92 26.92 11.98
N PHE A 52 -5.26 28.05 11.38
CA PHE A 52 -5.66 29.23 12.13
C PHE A 52 -7.15 29.16 12.39
N LEU A 53 -7.52 29.03 13.67
CA LEU A 53 -8.90 29.03 14.12
C LEU A 53 -9.25 30.43 14.64
N LEU A 54 -10.42 30.92 14.25
CA LEU A 54 -10.96 32.15 14.79
C LEU A 54 -11.56 31.87 16.17
N GLY A 55 -11.01 32.50 17.20
CA GLY A 55 -11.52 32.45 18.57
C GLY A 55 -12.09 33.81 18.99
N PRO A 56 -13.17 33.83 19.80
CA PRO A 56 -13.59 35.06 20.45
C PRO A 56 -12.52 35.53 21.43
N VAL A 57 -12.29 36.84 21.50
CA VAL A 57 -11.44 37.44 22.54
C VAL A 57 -12.19 37.33 23.87
N GLU A 58 -11.60 36.68 24.87
CA GLU A 58 -12.18 36.71 26.21
C GLU A 58 -12.12 38.15 26.75
N GLY A 59 -13.31 38.76 26.93
CA GLY A 59 -13.46 40.04 27.62
C GLY A 59 -13.68 41.30 26.77
N SER A 60 -13.95 41.23 25.47
CA SER A 60 -14.29 42.44 24.66
C SER A 60 -15.73 42.42 24.12
N GLU A 61 -16.48 43.51 24.32
CA GLU A 61 -17.83 43.71 23.73
C GLU A 61 -17.80 43.90 22.19
N GLU A 62 -16.64 44.17 21.60
CA GLU A 62 -16.47 44.22 20.15
C GLU A 62 -16.21 42.82 19.57
N LYS A 63 -16.82 42.50 18.42
CA LYS A 63 -16.62 41.25 17.64
C LYS A 63 -15.21 41.18 17.01
N LYS A 64 -14.17 41.33 17.82
CA LYS A 64 -12.78 41.23 17.40
C LYS A 64 -12.38 39.76 17.49
N LEU A 65 -12.23 39.11 16.33
CA LEU A 65 -11.82 37.71 16.28
C LEU A 65 -10.30 37.62 16.37
N THR A 66 -9.78 36.75 17.24
CA THR A 66 -8.35 36.42 17.28
C THR A 66 -8.07 35.18 16.45
N LEU A 67 -7.00 35.21 15.66
CA LEU A 67 -6.51 34.05 14.91
C LEU A 67 -5.55 33.25 15.80
N ARG A 68 -5.97 32.06 16.23
CA ARG A 68 -5.14 31.13 16.99
C ARG A 68 -4.60 30.04 16.07
N ALA A 69 -3.27 29.94 15.97
CA ALA A 69 -2.62 28.82 15.29
C ALA A 69 -2.76 27.55 16.12
N THR A 70 -3.23 26.46 15.52
CA THR A 70 -3.39 25.14 16.15
C THR A 70 -2.84 24.04 15.23
N ASN A 71 -2.17 23.05 15.81
CA ASN A 71 -1.74 21.87 15.08
C ASN A 71 -2.89 20.87 15.01
N VAL A 72 -3.24 20.45 13.80
CA VAL A 72 -4.32 19.51 13.53
C VAL A 72 -3.77 18.38 12.66
N PRO A 73 -4.09 17.11 12.95
CA PRO A 73 -3.68 15.99 12.10
C PRO A 73 -4.31 16.12 10.70
N SER A 74 -3.49 15.93 9.68
CA SER A 74 -3.92 15.84 8.30
C SER A 74 -4.30 14.40 7.97
N LEU A 75 -5.58 14.18 7.67
CA LEU A 75 -6.07 12.87 7.21
C LEU A 75 -5.91 12.67 5.69
N THR A 76 -5.22 13.57 4.99
CA THR A 76 -5.09 13.53 3.53
C THR A 76 -4.34 12.30 3.02
N THR A 77 -3.47 11.73 3.84
CA THR A 77 -2.71 10.50 3.56
C THR A 77 -3.33 9.26 4.19
N HIS A 78 -4.46 9.40 4.89
CA HIS A 78 -5.12 8.32 5.61
C HIS A 78 -5.77 7.29 4.67
N ARG A 79 -5.74 6.00 5.04
CA ARG A 79 -6.25 4.88 4.23
C ARG A 79 -7.73 4.99 3.86
N LEU A 80 -8.58 5.48 4.76
CA LEU A 80 -10.01 5.67 4.46
C LEU A 80 -10.26 6.75 3.42
N VAL A 81 -9.29 7.62 3.17
CA VAL A 81 -9.39 8.71 2.19
C VAL A 81 -8.74 8.32 0.86
N ARG A 82 -7.52 7.80 0.90
CA ARG A 82 -6.76 7.43 -0.32
C ARG A 82 -6.97 6.00 -0.80
N GLY A 83 -7.52 5.12 0.04
CA GLY A 83 -7.57 3.68 -0.21
C GLY A 83 -6.29 2.94 0.18
N PRO A 84 -6.14 1.67 -0.24
CA PRO A 84 -4.96 0.85 0.03
C PRO A 84 -3.71 1.42 -0.64
N ALA A 85 -2.57 1.29 0.02
CA ALA A 85 -1.29 1.78 -0.49
C ALA A 85 -0.78 0.96 -1.68
N PHE A 86 -1.14 -0.33 -1.74
CA PHE A 86 -0.77 -1.25 -2.81
C PHE A 86 -2.04 -1.84 -3.44
N THR A 87 -2.18 -1.71 -4.75
CA THR A 87 -3.37 -2.18 -5.49
C THR A 87 -3.07 -3.33 -6.46
N ASN A 88 -1.81 -3.50 -6.85
CA ASN A 88 -1.38 -4.51 -7.81
C ASN A 88 0.07 -4.91 -7.51
N LEU A 89 0.41 -6.19 -7.73
CA LEU A 89 1.78 -6.69 -7.70
C LEU A 89 2.10 -7.45 -9.00
N LYS A 90 3.16 -7.01 -9.69
CA LYS A 90 3.67 -7.73 -10.86
C LYS A 90 4.31 -9.04 -10.43
N ILE A 91 3.60 -10.14 -10.66
CA ILE A 91 4.07 -11.51 -10.39
C ILE A 91 4.07 -12.27 -11.71
N GLY A 92 5.26 -12.61 -12.19
CA GLY A 92 5.45 -13.51 -13.31
C GLY A 92 5.42 -14.97 -12.88
N VAL A 93 5.11 -15.84 -13.84
CA VAL A 93 5.08 -17.29 -13.66
C VAL A 93 6.12 -17.89 -14.60
N GLY A 94 6.87 -18.88 -14.12
CA GLY A 94 7.75 -19.69 -14.94
C GLY A 94 6.96 -20.65 -15.82
N HIS A 95 7.25 -21.94 -15.72
CA HIS A 95 6.54 -22.95 -16.52
C HIS A 95 5.06 -23.06 -16.10
N ARG A 96 4.16 -22.92 -17.08
CA ARG A 96 2.71 -22.94 -16.84
C ARG A 96 2.20 -24.38 -16.84
N LEU A 97 1.96 -24.91 -15.65
CA LEU A 97 1.35 -26.23 -15.47
C LEU A 97 -0.11 -26.20 -15.93
N ASP A 98 -0.52 -27.21 -16.70
CA ASP A 98 -1.91 -27.38 -17.13
C ASP A 98 -2.83 -27.71 -15.93
N VAL A 99 -4.13 -27.81 -16.18
CA VAL A 99 -5.12 -27.98 -15.11
C VAL A 99 -4.88 -29.29 -14.36
N GLN A 100 -4.54 -30.38 -15.04
CA GLN A 100 -4.41 -31.70 -14.43
C GLN A 100 -3.01 -31.93 -13.84
N ALA A 101 -1.97 -31.24 -14.32
CA ALA A 101 -0.64 -31.33 -13.72
C ALA A 101 -0.64 -30.90 -12.25
N SER A 102 0.24 -31.54 -11.48
CA SER A 102 0.57 -31.14 -10.11
C SER A 102 2.07 -30.95 -9.99
N GLY A 103 2.51 -30.13 -9.05
CA GLY A 103 3.94 -29.93 -8.80
C GLY A 103 4.28 -28.49 -8.45
N VAL A 104 5.57 -28.17 -8.54
CA VAL A 104 6.11 -26.85 -8.16
C VAL A 104 5.90 -25.85 -9.30
N LEU A 105 5.19 -24.77 -8.99
CA LEU A 105 5.05 -23.59 -9.82
C LEU A 105 6.00 -22.50 -9.32
N GLY A 106 6.97 -22.13 -10.16
CA GLY A 106 7.85 -21.00 -9.89
C GLY A 106 7.16 -19.67 -10.18
N LEU A 107 7.09 -18.78 -9.20
CA LEU A 107 6.60 -17.41 -9.31
C LEU A 107 7.75 -16.44 -9.05
N HIS A 108 7.83 -15.33 -9.77
CA HIS A 108 8.83 -14.29 -9.53
C HIS A 108 8.19 -12.92 -9.48
N SER A 109 8.66 -12.08 -8.57
CA SER A 109 8.39 -10.65 -8.58
C SER A 109 9.55 -9.95 -9.30
N ALA A 110 9.28 -9.39 -10.47
CA ALA A 110 10.26 -8.58 -11.19
C ALA A 110 9.71 -7.17 -11.35
N TRP A 111 10.47 -6.19 -10.87
CA TRP A 111 10.34 -4.82 -11.36
C TRP A 111 11.07 -4.76 -12.72
N PRO A 112 10.52 -4.12 -13.76
CA PRO A 112 11.27 -3.93 -15.00
C PRO A 112 12.56 -3.15 -14.68
N PRO A 113 13.71 -3.54 -15.25
CA PRO A 113 14.91 -2.72 -15.14
C PRO A 113 14.63 -1.35 -15.78
N GLY A 114 14.79 -0.27 -15.01
CA GLY A 114 14.76 1.10 -15.55
C GLY A 114 13.72 2.09 -14.98
N GLN A 115 12.85 1.74 -14.03
CA GLN A 115 12.00 2.75 -13.38
C GLN A 115 12.67 3.35 -12.14
N SER A 116 13.20 4.56 -12.34
CA SER A 116 13.85 5.42 -11.34
C SER A 116 12.88 5.86 -10.24
N TYR A 117 13.36 5.87 -9.00
CA TYR A 117 12.68 6.22 -7.74
C TYR A 117 12.17 7.68 -7.63
N ARG A 118 11.92 8.39 -8.73
CA ARG A 118 11.70 9.84 -8.73
C ARG A 118 10.25 10.34 -8.79
N GLN A 119 9.24 9.51 -8.55
CA GLN A 119 7.85 9.97 -8.56
C GLN A 119 6.97 9.55 -7.37
N LEU A 120 7.56 9.19 -6.23
CA LEU A 120 6.79 8.94 -5.00
C LEU A 120 7.47 9.53 -3.75
N LEU A 121 7.75 10.83 -3.79
CA LEU A 121 7.81 11.72 -2.63
C LEU A 121 6.88 12.90 -2.86
#